data_AF-A0A920H2X7-F1
#
_entry.id   AF-A0A920H2X7-F1
#
_cell.length_a   1.000
_cell.length_b   1.000
_cell.length_c   1.000
_cell.angle_alpha   90.00
_cell.angle_beta   90.00
_cell.angle_gamma   90.00
#
_symmetry.space_group_name_H-M   'P 1'
#
loop_
_entity.id
_entity.type
_entity.pdbx_description
1 polymer ?
#
loop_
_entity_poly.entity_id
_entity_poly.type
_entity_poly.pdbx_seq_one_letter_code
_entity_poly.pdbx_strand_id
1 'polypeptide(L)'
;MMIILYVEAGYSCMKIAQYSAKNNLGGLEFLSGVPGTVGGALYMNAGCYRSEIWDFIDYVELINSNCEPEKEESVILILIIEM
;
A
#
# COMPACT_ATOMS: atom_id res chain seq x y z
N MET A 1 -4.36 1.63 -18.51
CA MET A 1 -4.48 2.98 -17.90
C MET A 1 -3.80 2.90 -16.54
N MET A 2 -3.13 3.95 -16.04
CA MET A 2 -2.47 3.87 -14.73
C MET A 2 -3.47 4.26 -13.64
N ILE A 3 -3.71 3.34 -12.69
CA ILE A 3 -4.61 3.56 -11.55
C ILE A 3 -3.78 3.61 -10.29
N ILE A 4 -4.08 4.60 -9.47
CA ILE A 4 -3.39 4.91 -8.24
C ILE A 4 -4.40 4.80 -7.09
N LEU A 5 -4.05 4.05 -6.06
CA LEU A 5 -4.81 4.02 -4.81
C LEU A 5 -4.11 4.83 -3.73
N TYR A 6 -4.83 5.81 -3.21
CA TYR A 6 -4.46 6.64 -2.07
C TYR A 6 -4.95 5.97 -0.79
N VAL A 7 -4.05 5.56 0.11
CA VAL A 7 -4.42 4.89 1.37
C VAL A 7 -3.73 5.51 2.59
N GLU A 8 -4.38 5.44 3.74
CA GLU A 8 -3.77 5.85 5.01
C GLU A 8 -2.97 4.70 5.65
N ALA A 9 -1.92 5.02 6.41
CA ALA A 9 -1.08 4.03 7.08
C ALA A 9 -1.84 3.11 8.04
N GLY A 10 -2.96 3.57 8.61
CA GLY A 10 -3.83 2.79 9.48
C GLY A 10 -4.80 1.84 8.76
N TYR A 11 -4.90 1.92 7.43
CA TYR A 11 -5.85 1.12 6.66
C TYR A 11 -5.43 -0.35 6.60
N SER A 12 -6.39 -1.28 6.53
CA SER A 12 -6.12 -2.72 6.54
C SER A 12 -5.67 -3.22 5.18
N CYS A 13 -4.57 -3.99 5.13
CA CYS A 13 -4.07 -4.65 3.92
C CYS A 13 -5.13 -5.56 3.29
N MET A 14 -5.82 -6.36 4.11
CA MET A 14 -6.89 -7.24 3.66
C MET A 14 -8.06 -6.47 3.02
N LYS A 15 -8.41 -5.29 3.54
CA LYS A 15 -9.46 -4.45 2.96
C LYS A 15 -9.04 -3.87 1.60
N ILE A 16 -7.76 -3.59 1.39
CA ILE A 16 -7.22 -3.13 0.09
C ILE A 16 -7.35 -4.23 -0.94
N ALA A 17 -6.95 -5.46 -0.62
CA ALA A 17 -7.13 -6.60 -1.52
C ALA A 17 -8.61 -6.80 -1.90
N GLN A 18 -9.53 -6.71 -0.91
CA GLN A 18 -10.97 -6.81 -1.16
C GLN A 18 -11.52 -5.65 -2.00
N TYR A 19 -11.08 -4.42 -1.73
CA TYR A 19 -11.46 -3.25 -2.51
C TYR A 19 -11.00 -3.39 -3.96
N SER A 20 -9.75 -3.83 -4.15
CA SER A 20 -9.15 -4.00 -5.46
C SER A 20 -9.91 -5.05 -6.26
N ALA A 21 -10.16 -6.22 -5.66
CA ALA A 21 -10.96 -7.27 -6.29
C ALA A 21 -12.39 -6.82 -6.67
N LYS A 22 -13.05 -6.03 -5.81
CA LYS A 22 -14.41 -5.50 -6.10
C LYS A 22 -14.45 -4.48 -7.24
N ASN A 23 -13.34 -3.79 -7.48
CA ASN A 23 -13.22 -2.77 -8.53
C ASN A 23 -12.46 -3.28 -9.76
N ASN A 24 -12.23 -4.60 -9.87
CA ASN A 24 -11.46 -5.23 -10.96
C ASN A 24 -10.03 -4.68 -11.09
N LEU A 25 -9.41 -4.32 -9.96
CA LEU A 25 -8.03 -3.87 -9.87
C LEU A 25 -7.14 -5.05 -9.48
N GLY A 26 -6.16 -5.38 -10.32
CA GLY A 26 -5.23 -6.49 -10.11
C GLY A 26 -3.92 -6.07 -9.42
N GLY A 27 -3.09 -7.04 -9.04
CA GLY A 27 -1.74 -6.83 -8.51
C GLY A 27 -1.65 -6.69 -6.98
N LEU A 28 -2.77 -6.44 -6.28
CA LEU A 28 -2.81 -6.26 -4.82
C LEU A 28 -3.43 -7.45 -4.08
N GLU A 29 -3.60 -8.57 -4.76
CA GLU A 29 -4.18 -9.80 -4.20
C GLU A 29 -3.30 -10.33 -3.06
N PHE A 30 -1.98 -10.11 -3.13
CA PHE A 30 -1.05 -10.60 -2.11
C PHE A 30 -1.31 -9.99 -0.72
N LEU A 31 -1.87 -8.77 -0.66
CA LEU A 31 -2.27 -8.12 0.59
C LEU A 31 -3.39 -8.86 1.33
N SER A 32 -4.10 -9.79 0.67
CA SER A 32 -5.07 -10.67 1.34
C SER A 32 -4.42 -11.62 2.35
N GLY A 33 -3.13 -11.96 2.16
CA GLY A 33 -2.34 -12.79 3.07
C GLY A 33 -1.60 -12.00 4.15
N VAL A 34 -1.54 -10.67 4.04
CA VAL A 34 -0.78 -9.81 4.95
C VAL A 34 -1.71 -9.32 6.09
N PRO A 35 -1.52 -9.77 7.34
CA PRO A 35 -2.28 -9.25 8.46
C PRO A 35 -1.82 -7.83 8.83
N GLY A 36 -2.72 -7.05 9.43
CA GLY A 36 -2.41 -5.71 9.95
C GLY A 36 -2.75 -4.56 9.01
N THR A 37 -1.98 -3.47 9.15
CA THR A 37 -2.20 -2.20 8.45
C THR A 37 -1.12 -1.92 7.42
N VAL A 38 -1.39 -1.01 6.48
CA VAL A 38 -0.44 -0.58 5.44
C VAL A 38 0.86 -0.07 6.05
N GLY A 39 0.80 0.76 7.09
CA GLY A 39 1.99 1.29 7.75
C GLY A 39 2.85 0.19 8.37
N GLY A 40 2.23 -0.81 8.99
CA GLY A 40 2.95 -1.98 9.51
C GLY A 40 3.55 -2.83 8.39
N ALA A 41 2.81 -3.00 7.29
CA ALA A 41 3.30 -3.71 6.12
C ALA A 41 4.51 -3.00 5.49
N LEU A 42 4.45 -1.68 5.30
CA LEU A 42 5.57 -0.86 4.82
C LEU A 42 6.80 -0.98 5.74
N TYR A 43 6.59 -0.83 7.05
CA TYR A 43 7.67 -0.94 8.05
C TYR A 43 8.39 -2.29 7.99
N MET A 44 7.66 -3.37 7.72
CA MET A 44 8.19 -4.73 7.70
C MET A 44 8.64 -5.21 6.32
N ASN A 45 8.46 -4.40 5.26
CA ASN A 45 8.44 -4.88 3.88
C ASN A 45 7.62 -6.17 3.74
N ALA A 46 6.37 -6.16 4.23
CA ALA A 46 5.57 -7.35 4.32
C ALA A 46 5.28 -7.92 2.92
N GLY A 47 5.43 -9.24 2.79
CA GLY A 47 5.22 -9.96 1.54
C GLY A 47 4.46 -11.26 1.72
N CYS A 48 3.74 -11.65 0.67
CA CYS A 48 3.01 -12.91 0.55
C CYS A 48 2.99 -13.31 -0.93
N TYR A 49 2.85 -14.61 -1.20
CA TYR A 49 2.68 -15.11 -2.57
C TYR A 49 3.74 -14.63 -3.59
N ARG A 50 4.98 -14.40 -3.14
CA ARG A 50 6.14 -13.90 -3.94
C ARG A 50 6.04 -12.43 -4.37
N SER A 51 5.23 -11.64 -3.67
CA SER A 51 5.14 -10.21 -3.85
C SER A 51 5.38 -9.52 -2.52
N GLU A 52 6.07 -8.38 -2.56
CA GLU A 52 6.37 -7.57 -1.39
C GLU A 52 5.72 -6.19 -1.53
N ILE A 53 5.39 -5.54 -0.41
CA ILE A 53 4.64 -4.28 -0.48
C ILE A 53 5.40 -3.19 -1.25
N TRP A 54 6.72 -3.09 -1.08
CA TRP A 54 7.52 -2.05 -1.74
C TRP A 54 7.58 -2.19 -3.27
N ASP A 55 7.23 -3.35 -3.84
CA ASP A 55 7.12 -3.54 -5.29
C ASP A 55 5.98 -2.72 -5.91
N PHE A 56 5.00 -2.29 -5.11
CA PHE A 56 3.78 -1.62 -5.55
C PHE A 56 3.66 -0.19 -5.02
N ILE A 57 4.70 0.32 -4.37
CA ILE A 57 4.69 1.65 -3.76
C ILE A 57 5.39 2.64 -4.67
N ASP A 58 4.68 3.69 -5.05
CA ASP A 58 5.28 4.80 -5.81
C ASP A 58 5.69 5.95 -4.87
N TYR A 59 4.91 6.19 -3.80
CA TYR A 59 5.13 7.32 -2.89
C TYR A 59 4.63 7.00 -1.45
N VAL A 60 5.31 7.53 -0.43
CA VAL A 60 4.95 7.40 1.01
C VAL A 60 5.24 8.70 1.75
N GLU A 61 4.30 9.15 2.58
CA GLU A 61 4.50 10.27 3.50
C GLU A 61 4.95 9.77 4.87
N LEU A 62 6.02 10.37 5.41
CA LEU A 62 6.61 9.99 6.69
C LEU A 62 6.61 11.17 7.66
N ILE A 63 6.48 10.85 8.95
CA ILE A 63 6.63 11.79 10.04
C ILE A 63 7.89 11.40 10.80
N ASN A 64 8.79 12.35 11.02
CA ASN A 64 10.03 12.12 11.77
C ASN A 64 9.77 12.06 13.29
N SER A 65 10.82 11.79 14.06
CA SER A 65 10.75 11.72 15.53
C SER A 65 10.37 13.04 16.21
N ASN A 66 10.48 14.17 15.50
CA ASN A 66 10.09 15.49 15.99
C ASN A 66 8.61 15.81 15.68
N CYS A 67 7.86 14.84 15.15
CA CYS A 67 6.49 15.02 14.68
C CYS A 67 6.37 16.02 13.51
N GLU A 68 7.45 16.21 12.75
CA GLU A 68 7.46 17.04 11.55
C GLU A 68 7.30 16.13 10.32
N PRO A 69 6.51 16.55 9.31
CA PRO A 69 6.46 15.82 8.05
C PRO A 69 7.83 15.91 7.37
N GLU A 70 8.40 14.76 7.02
CA GLU A 70 9.52 14.76 6.08
C GLU A 70 8.93 15.05 4.70
N LYS A 71 9.19 16.27 4.21
CA LYS A 71 8.65 16.73 2.92
C LYS A 71 9.22 15.90 1.78
N GLU A 72 8.45 14.92 1.36
CA GLU A 72 8.12 14.68 -0.04
C GLU A 72 6.57 14.68 -0.12
N GLU A 73 5.95 14.64 -1.30
CA GLU A 73 4.54 15.03 -1.52
C GLU A 73 3.50 13.94 -1.14
N SER A 74 2.91 14.06 0.06
CA SER A 74 1.80 13.32 0.70
C SER A 74 0.92 12.33 -0.11
N VAL A 75 0.85 11.07 0.37
CA VAL A 75 -0.13 9.94 0.22
C VAL A 75 0.45 8.58 -0.25
N ILE A 76 0.26 7.50 0.53
CA ILE A 76 0.63 6.13 0.13
C ILE A 76 -0.02 5.77 -1.22
N LEU A 77 0.81 5.66 -2.24
CA LEU A 77 0.43 5.32 -3.60
C LEU A 77 0.61 3.81 -3.75
N ILE A 78 -0.48 3.09 -3.93
CA ILE A 78 -0.39 1.72 -4.41
C ILE A 78 -0.63 1.73 -5.92
N LEU A 79 0.40 1.38 -6.69
CA LEU A 79 0.38 1.33 -8.14
C LEU A 79 -0.27 0.02 -8.59
N ILE A 80 -1.35 0.13 -9.35
CA ILE A 80 -2.00 -1.02 -9.96
C ILE A 80 -1.77 -0.96 -11.47
N ILE A 81 -1.15 -2.01 -11.99
CA ILE A 81 -1.09 -2.29 -13.43
C ILE A 81 -2.33 -3.11 -13.76
N GLU A 82 -3.30 -2.54 -14.48
CA GLU A 82 -4.34 -3.35 -15.13
C GLU A 82 -3.67 -4.33 -16.11
N MET A 83 -4.05 -5.60 -16.03
CA MET A 83 -3.95 -6.52 -17.18
C MET A 83 -5.12 -6.29 -18.14
#